data_AF-A0A6V7UTW7-F1
#
_entry.id   AF-A0A6V7UTW7-F1
#
_cell.length_a   1.000
_cell.length_b   1.000
_cell.length_c   1.000
_cell.angle_alpha   90.00
_cell.angle_beta   90.00
_cell.angle_gamma   90.00
#
_symmetry.space_group_name_H-M   'P 1'
#
loop_
_entity.id
_entity.type
_entity.pdbx_description
1 polymer ?
#
loop_
_entity_poly.entity_id
_entity_poly.type
_entity_poly.pdbx_seq_one_letter_code
_entity_poly.pdbx_strand_id
1 'polypeptide(L)'
;MFYIFKNLTKKRSKNFRLSQLDQVPLLPNDAHIEVNGEDVESSNFTKFGRSFRKFGVTNLVGLICLVILVISNFVFALLYFSAINDTSSRLPAWPDPSNSLLGEYSSASVAADNELCSTIGRDILLQGGNAVDAAISVVICLGVLNAQSSGLGGGHFMTVFNATTKKCSVVDAREVAPSAATENMFKERWNASRYGWEAVAVPGELYGLWIEYKNFGGNLPWLSLIKPTIDLMEEGYPTSHAFAYALKTHEKQIRNDTILSKHFINPKTGKLYKLGEQITTRKNLIDTLKKLANSNDPVEVFYRSNLTKAMVEEFKKHGFNYFFKEEFY
;
A
#
# COMPACT_ATOMS: atom_id res chain seq x y z
N MET A 1 -17.80 0.33 2.99
CA MET A 1 -17.85 0.99 1.66
C MET A 1 -16.57 1.78 1.50
N PHE A 2 -15.81 1.51 0.45
CA PHE A 2 -14.40 1.90 0.37
C PHE A 2 -14.10 2.49 -1.01
N TYR A 3 -13.13 3.40 -1.05
CA TYR A 3 -12.81 4.15 -2.26
C TYR A 3 -11.32 4.03 -2.59
N ILE A 4 -11.03 3.81 -3.87
CA ILE A 4 -9.67 3.68 -4.39
C ILE A 4 -9.54 4.56 -5.62
N PHE A 5 -8.54 5.44 -5.62
CA PHE A 5 -8.24 6.35 -6.71
C PHE A 5 -6.82 6.11 -7.22
N LYS A 6 -6.65 5.86 -8.52
CA LYS A 6 -5.33 5.79 -9.18
C LYS A 6 -5.25 6.89 -10.24
N ASN A 7 -4.39 7.89 -10.03
CA ASN A 7 -4.30 9.05 -10.92
C ASN A 7 -3.49 8.69 -12.18
N LEU A 8 -4.10 8.83 -13.37
CA LEU A 8 -3.51 8.47 -14.66
C LEU A 8 -2.96 9.69 -15.41
N THR A 9 -2.23 10.57 -14.73
CA THR A 9 -1.55 11.72 -15.31
C THR A 9 -0.32 11.30 -16.14
N LYS A 10 -0.57 10.89 -17.39
CA LYS A 10 0.46 10.62 -18.40
C LYS A 10 1.24 11.93 -18.73
N LYS A 11 2.28 12.23 -17.94
CA LYS A 11 3.01 13.51 -17.96
C LYS A 11 3.81 13.71 -19.25
N ARG A 12 3.14 14.24 -20.27
CA ARG A 12 3.69 14.55 -21.60
C ARG A 12 4.61 15.77 -21.49
N SER A 13 5.89 15.61 -21.79
CA SER A 13 6.87 16.70 -21.72
C SER A 13 6.51 17.86 -22.64
N LYS A 14 6.55 19.09 -22.10
CA LYS A 14 6.71 20.35 -22.84
C LYS A 14 7.52 21.33 -22.00
N ASN A 15 8.39 22.09 -22.67
CA ASN A 15 9.24 23.12 -22.09
C ASN A 15 8.41 24.30 -21.59
N PHE A 16 8.90 25.03 -20.57
CA PHE A 16 8.58 26.43 -20.37
C PHE A 16 9.78 27.22 -19.84
N ARG A 17 9.91 28.48 -20.26
CA ARG A 17 10.88 29.47 -19.75
C ARG A 17 10.12 30.60 -19.06
N LEU A 18 10.73 31.23 -18.05
CA LEU A 18 10.59 32.62 -17.56
C LEU A 18 11.63 32.76 -16.42
N SER A 19 12.49 33.76 -16.21
CA SER A 19 12.71 35.15 -16.69
C SER A 19 11.94 36.30 -16.00
N GLN A 20 12.62 36.91 -15.00
CA GLN A 20 12.56 38.35 -14.58
C GLN A 20 11.26 38.90 -13.94
N LEU A 21 11.25 39.89 -13.02
CA LEU A 21 12.29 40.57 -12.17
C LEU A 21 11.79 40.54 -10.67
N ASP A 22 11.87 41.46 -9.68
CA ASP A 22 12.36 42.84 -9.34
C ASP A 22 12.27 42.94 -7.77
N GLN A 23 12.82 43.85 -6.93
CA GLN A 23 13.92 44.86 -6.88
C GLN A 23 14.25 45.05 -5.35
N VAL A 24 15.51 45.11 -4.89
CA VAL A 24 16.38 46.29 -4.62
C VAL A 24 15.83 47.36 -3.63
N PRO A 25 16.59 47.72 -2.57
CA PRO A 25 17.06 49.12 -2.40
C PRO A 25 18.60 49.31 -2.35
N LEU A 26 19.02 50.59 -2.35
CA LEU A 26 20.40 51.12 -2.45
C LEU A 26 20.56 52.34 -1.50
N LEU A 27 21.72 52.92 -1.15
CA LEU A 27 23.16 52.67 -1.48
C LEU A 27 23.97 52.89 -0.15
N PRO A 28 25.06 53.70 0.06
CA PRO A 28 25.99 54.44 -0.81
C PRO A 28 27.50 54.11 -0.61
N ASN A 29 28.33 54.66 -1.50
CA ASN A 29 29.75 55.01 -1.28
C ASN A 29 29.89 56.55 -1.33
N ASP A 30 30.97 57.13 -0.80
CA ASP A 30 31.98 57.87 -1.61
C ASP A 30 32.98 58.68 -0.76
N ALA A 31 34.21 58.81 -1.30
CA ALA A 31 35.29 59.76 -0.94
C ALA A 31 35.84 59.71 0.53
N HIS A 32 37.07 60.11 0.84
CA HIS A 32 37.99 61.10 0.24
C HIS A 32 39.47 60.64 0.24
N ILE A 33 40.32 61.45 -0.43
CA ILE A 33 41.78 61.37 -0.41
C ILE A 33 42.32 62.50 0.48
N GLU A 34 43.25 62.18 1.40
CA GLU A 34 44.34 63.10 1.74
C GLU A 34 45.53 62.33 2.34
N VAL A 35 46.75 62.88 2.19
CA VAL A 35 47.99 62.29 2.70
C VAL A 35 48.76 63.38 3.43
N ASN A 36 48.95 63.21 4.74
CA ASN A 36 49.87 64.02 5.54
C ASN A 36 51.14 63.22 5.82
N GLY A 37 52.27 63.91 5.86
CA GLY A 37 53.60 63.32 6.04
C GLY A 37 54.11 63.41 7.48
N GLU A 38 55.42 63.22 7.61
CA GLU A 38 56.21 63.23 8.85
C GLU A 38 55.88 62.03 9.79
N ASP A 39 56.83 61.33 10.40
CA ASP A 39 58.24 61.65 10.56
C ASP A 39 59.24 60.49 10.38
N VAL A 40 60.47 60.92 10.20
CA VAL A 40 61.73 60.17 10.14
C VAL A 40 61.97 59.29 11.37
N GLU A 41 62.39 58.03 11.16
CA GLU A 41 63.48 57.48 11.99
C GLU A 41 64.41 56.57 11.16
N SER A 42 65.69 56.54 11.53
CA SER A 42 66.77 55.97 10.70
C SER A 42 67.56 54.89 11.42
N SER A 43 67.77 53.75 10.77
CA SER A 43 68.88 52.86 11.13
C SER A 43 69.47 52.10 9.93
N ASN A 44 70.78 52.17 9.83
CA ASN A 44 71.66 51.51 8.87
C ASN A 44 71.44 49.97 8.87
N PHE A 45 71.67 49.24 7.78
CA PHE A 45 73.03 48.92 7.33
C PHE A 45 73.15 48.50 5.86
N THR A 46 74.39 48.46 5.35
CA THR A 46 74.70 48.14 3.93
C THR A 46 75.15 46.70 3.73
N LYS A 47 74.85 46.10 2.56
CA LYS A 47 75.85 45.57 1.59
C LYS A 47 75.25 44.69 0.48
N PHE A 48 75.95 44.71 -0.67
CA PHE A 48 76.01 43.68 -1.73
C PHE A 48 74.71 43.37 -2.52
N GLY A 49 74.80 42.95 -3.79
CA GLY A 49 75.99 42.86 -4.64
C GLY A 49 75.80 41.95 -5.86
N ARG A 50 75.92 42.53 -7.07
CA ARG A 50 76.04 41.90 -8.41
C ARG A 50 76.02 40.35 -8.50
N SER A 51 75.10 39.80 -9.30
CA SER A 51 75.47 38.80 -10.34
C SER A 51 74.38 38.62 -11.40
N PHE A 52 74.78 38.63 -12.68
CA PHE A 52 73.87 38.50 -13.83
C PHE A 52 74.30 37.32 -14.72
N ARG A 53 74.14 36.07 -14.26
CA ARG A 53 74.25 34.82 -15.07
C ARG A 53 73.80 33.57 -14.30
N LYS A 54 72.50 33.24 -14.33
CA LYS A 54 71.97 31.89 -13.98
C LYS A 54 70.52 31.58 -14.43
N PHE A 55 69.96 32.37 -15.35
CA PHE A 55 68.51 32.48 -15.59
C PHE A 55 67.84 31.34 -16.40
N GLY A 56 68.59 30.32 -16.85
CA GLY A 56 68.05 29.25 -17.71
C GLY A 56 67.48 28.05 -16.96
N VAL A 57 68.27 27.45 -16.06
CA VAL A 57 68.00 26.09 -15.54
C VAL A 57 66.99 26.09 -14.39
N THR A 58 67.06 27.04 -13.46
CA THR A 58 66.13 27.12 -12.31
C THR A 58 64.70 27.36 -12.77
N ASN A 59 64.51 28.21 -13.77
CA ASN A 59 63.20 28.51 -14.35
C ASN A 59 62.62 27.28 -15.07
N LEU A 60 63.45 26.49 -15.76
CA LEU A 60 63.02 25.25 -16.40
C LEU A 60 62.59 24.18 -15.39
N VAL A 61 63.35 23.99 -14.31
CA VAL A 61 62.98 23.07 -13.21
C VAL A 61 61.68 23.52 -12.54
N GLY A 62 61.53 24.82 -12.27
CA GLY A 62 60.29 25.39 -11.74
C GLY A 62 59.07 25.13 -12.64
N LEU A 63 59.23 25.31 -13.96
CA LEU A 63 58.18 25.03 -14.94
C LEU A 63 57.77 23.54 -14.95
N ILE A 64 58.75 22.63 -14.88
CA ILE A 64 58.51 21.18 -14.84
C ILE A 64 57.74 20.79 -13.57
N CYS A 65 58.13 21.32 -12.40
CA CYS A 65 57.39 21.08 -11.15
C CYS A 65 55.95 21.60 -11.22
N LEU A 66 55.73 22.77 -11.84
CA LEU A 66 54.39 23.36 -12.00
C LEU A 66 53.51 22.51 -12.94
N VAL A 67 54.06 22.00 -14.04
CA VAL A 67 53.37 21.06 -14.94
C VAL A 67 53.02 19.76 -14.22
N ILE A 68 53.94 19.19 -13.42
CA ILE A 68 53.68 17.97 -12.64
C ILE A 68 52.55 18.20 -11.62
N LEU A 69 52.50 19.36 -10.96
CA LEU A 69 51.43 19.71 -10.03
C LEU A 69 50.07 19.89 -10.72
N VAL A 70 50.04 20.48 -11.92
CA VAL A 70 48.80 20.57 -12.72
C VAL A 70 48.31 19.18 -13.15
N ILE A 71 49.22 18.31 -13.61
CA ILE A 71 48.89 16.94 -14.00
C ILE A 71 48.40 16.12 -12.80
N SER A 72 49.04 16.22 -11.63
CA SER A 72 48.60 15.47 -10.44
C SER A 72 47.24 15.94 -9.93
N ASN A 73 46.96 17.25 -9.95
CA ASN A 73 45.63 17.77 -9.63
C ASN A 73 44.57 17.32 -10.65
N PHE A 74 44.90 17.28 -11.95
CA PHE A 74 43.97 16.82 -12.99
C PHE A 74 43.67 15.32 -12.88
N VAL A 75 44.69 14.48 -12.62
CA VAL A 75 44.52 13.05 -12.36
C VAL A 75 43.75 12.81 -11.07
N PHE A 76 44.03 13.55 -9.99
CA PHE A 76 43.25 13.47 -8.75
C PHE A 76 41.79 13.89 -8.97
N ALA A 77 41.54 14.97 -9.69
CA ALA A 77 40.18 15.42 -10.03
C ALA A 77 39.43 14.37 -10.87
N LEU A 78 40.08 13.73 -11.84
CA LEU A 78 39.50 12.63 -12.63
C LEU A 78 39.19 11.39 -11.78
N LEU A 79 40.10 10.99 -10.89
CA LEU A 79 39.88 9.85 -9.97
C LEU A 79 38.78 10.16 -8.96
N TYR A 80 38.71 11.40 -8.46
CA TYR A 80 37.67 11.88 -7.56
C TYR A 80 36.29 11.92 -8.24
N PHE A 81 36.21 12.45 -9.48
CA PHE A 81 34.99 12.40 -10.28
C PHE A 81 34.59 10.95 -10.62
N SER A 82 35.55 10.07 -10.90
CA SER A 82 35.28 8.65 -11.13
C SER A 82 34.73 7.96 -9.88
N ALA A 83 35.26 8.28 -8.69
CA ALA A 83 34.81 7.72 -7.42
C ALA A 83 33.43 8.25 -6.98
N ILE A 84 33.06 9.46 -7.41
CA ILE A 84 31.70 10.02 -7.19
C ILE A 84 30.70 9.47 -8.21
N ASN A 85 31.12 9.33 -9.48
CA ASN A 85 30.25 8.87 -10.55
C ASN A 85 30.05 7.34 -10.58
N ASP A 86 30.82 6.55 -9.83
CA ASP A 86 30.52 5.12 -9.61
C ASP A 86 29.39 4.92 -8.57
N THR A 87 28.26 5.59 -8.82
CA THR A 87 26.97 5.35 -8.19
C THR A 87 26.06 4.54 -9.13
N SER A 88 26.68 3.60 -9.85
CA SER A 88 26.12 2.77 -10.94
C SER A 88 25.06 1.74 -10.51
N SER A 89 24.37 1.93 -9.37
CA SER A 89 23.41 0.96 -8.83
C SER A 89 22.36 1.50 -7.83
N ARG A 90 21.87 2.75 -7.97
CA ARG A 90 20.67 3.19 -7.22
C ARG A 90 19.61 3.84 -8.11
N LEU A 91 18.57 3.06 -8.44
CA LEU A 91 17.23 3.60 -8.71
C LEU A 91 16.79 4.42 -7.48
N PRO A 92 16.00 5.49 -7.65
CA PRO A 92 15.47 6.23 -6.51
C PRO A 92 14.66 5.29 -5.61
N ALA A 93 14.91 5.33 -4.31
CA ALA A 93 14.03 4.68 -3.35
C ALA A 93 12.62 5.25 -3.52
N TRP A 94 11.62 4.37 -3.59
CA TRP A 94 10.23 4.80 -3.61
C TRP A 94 9.93 5.60 -2.33
N PRO A 95 9.26 6.76 -2.42
CA PRO A 95 8.96 7.54 -1.24
C PRO A 95 8.00 6.75 -0.34
N ASP A 96 8.25 6.78 0.96
CA ASP A 96 7.31 6.25 1.94
C ASP A 96 5.92 6.89 1.76
N PRO A 97 4.83 6.15 2.08
CA PRO A 97 3.48 6.70 2.03
C PRO A 97 3.40 7.97 2.89
N SER A 98 2.95 9.07 2.29
CA SER A 98 2.83 10.33 3.02
C SER A 98 1.84 10.18 4.18
N ASN A 99 2.34 10.37 5.42
CA ASN A 99 1.53 10.53 6.63
C ASN A 99 0.77 11.88 6.58
N SER A 100 -0.14 11.97 5.62
CA SER A 100 -0.92 13.17 5.31
C SER A 100 -2.10 13.25 6.26
N LEU A 101 -2.04 14.19 7.21
CA LEU A 101 -3.13 14.46 8.14
C LEU A 101 -4.44 14.89 7.43
N LEU A 102 -4.33 15.28 6.15
CA LEU A 102 -5.43 15.68 5.27
C LEU A 102 -5.91 14.56 4.32
N GLY A 103 -5.23 13.41 4.28
CA GLY A 103 -5.51 12.34 3.30
C GLY A 103 -5.15 12.71 1.85
N GLU A 104 -4.30 13.71 1.64
CA GLU A 104 -3.77 14.06 0.31
C GLU A 104 -2.61 13.13 -0.10
N TYR A 105 -2.68 12.59 -1.31
CA TYR A 105 -1.67 11.70 -1.89
C TYR A 105 -1.39 12.08 -3.35
N SER A 106 -0.11 12.08 -3.75
CA SER A 106 0.33 12.62 -5.06
C SER A 106 -0.06 11.78 -6.28
N SER A 107 -0.29 10.47 -6.09
CA SER A 107 -0.40 9.49 -7.18
C SER A 107 -1.63 8.58 -7.08
N ALA A 108 -1.92 8.06 -5.89
CA ALA A 108 -3.04 7.16 -5.66
C ALA A 108 -3.41 7.11 -4.17
N SER A 109 -4.63 6.68 -3.86
CA SER A 109 -5.11 6.51 -2.48
C SER A 109 -6.03 5.30 -2.34
N VAL A 110 -6.07 4.74 -1.11
CA VAL A 110 -6.94 3.63 -0.70
C VAL A 110 -7.51 3.97 0.67
N ALA A 111 -8.84 4.00 0.78
CA ALA A 111 -9.54 4.29 2.03
C ALA A 111 -10.41 3.11 2.47
N ALA A 112 -9.87 2.26 3.36
CA ALA A 112 -10.58 1.19 4.05
C ALA A 112 -10.87 1.55 5.53
N ASP A 113 -11.83 0.87 6.17
CA ASP A 113 -12.10 0.98 7.62
C ASP A 113 -11.15 0.12 8.49
N ASN A 114 -10.01 -0.26 7.92
CA ASN A 114 -8.90 -0.90 8.62
C ASN A 114 -7.57 -0.48 7.99
N GLU A 115 -6.65 0.03 8.81
CA GLU A 115 -5.34 0.55 8.39
C GLU A 115 -4.47 -0.49 7.67
N LEU A 116 -4.49 -1.75 8.14
CA LEU A 116 -3.74 -2.85 7.53
C LEU A 116 -4.30 -3.21 6.16
N CYS A 117 -5.63 -3.12 5.97
CA CYS A 117 -6.25 -3.35 4.66
C CYS A 117 -6.02 -2.17 3.70
N SER A 118 -6.05 -0.92 4.17
CA SER A 118 -5.62 0.25 3.39
C SER A 118 -4.17 0.12 2.94
N THR A 119 -3.29 -0.36 3.82
CA THR A 119 -1.89 -0.68 3.56
C THR A 119 -1.74 -1.76 2.48
N ILE A 120 -2.42 -2.90 2.62
CA ILE A 120 -2.41 -3.96 1.59
C ILE A 120 -2.87 -3.44 0.23
N GLY A 121 -3.97 -2.70 0.17
CA GLY A 121 -4.46 -2.11 -1.09
C GLY A 121 -3.46 -1.12 -1.71
N ARG A 122 -2.84 -0.27 -0.89
CA ARG A 122 -1.78 0.66 -1.32
C ARG A 122 -0.59 -0.09 -1.91
N ASP A 123 -0.13 -1.15 -1.25
CA ASP A 123 1.06 -1.89 -1.66
C ASP A 123 0.81 -2.72 -2.93
N ILE A 124 -0.44 -3.11 -3.19
CA ILE A 124 -0.87 -3.68 -4.47
C ILE A 124 -0.83 -2.63 -5.60
N LEU A 125 -1.19 -1.37 -5.33
CA LEU A 125 -1.03 -0.27 -6.30
C LEU A 125 0.45 0.02 -6.60
N LEU A 126 1.32 -0.02 -5.58
CA LEU A 126 2.77 0.16 -5.70
C LEU A 126 3.44 -0.98 -6.50
N GLN A 127 2.97 -2.22 -6.34
CA GLN A 127 3.39 -3.37 -7.16
C GLN A 127 2.97 -3.27 -8.63
N GLY A 128 2.14 -2.28 -9.01
CA GLY A 128 1.67 -2.05 -10.37
C GLY A 128 0.19 -2.41 -10.60
N GLY A 129 -0.46 -3.06 -9.64
CA GLY A 129 -1.88 -3.39 -9.65
C GLY A 129 -2.77 -2.17 -9.88
N ASN A 130 -3.93 -2.37 -10.52
CA ASN A 130 -4.88 -1.30 -10.79
C ASN A 130 -5.85 -1.09 -9.60
N ALA A 131 -6.81 -0.16 -9.75
CA ALA A 131 -7.72 0.18 -8.66
C ALA A 131 -8.62 -0.99 -8.22
N VAL A 132 -8.95 -1.92 -9.13
CA VAL A 132 -9.76 -3.12 -8.86
C VAL A 132 -8.91 -4.22 -8.23
N ASP A 133 -7.66 -4.43 -8.68
CA ASP A 133 -6.72 -5.35 -8.02
C ASP A 133 -6.53 -4.98 -6.53
N ALA A 134 -6.37 -3.68 -6.26
CA ALA A 134 -6.29 -3.15 -4.91
C ALA A 134 -7.61 -3.32 -4.13
N ALA A 135 -8.76 -3.14 -4.77
CA ALA A 135 -10.07 -3.30 -4.15
C ALA A 135 -10.32 -4.75 -3.72
N ILE A 136 -10.02 -5.72 -4.58
CA ILE A 136 -10.13 -7.16 -4.26
C ILE A 136 -9.28 -7.50 -3.03
N SER A 137 -8.04 -7.02 -3.01
CA SER A 137 -7.10 -7.25 -1.90
C SER A 137 -7.58 -6.62 -0.58
N VAL A 138 -8.19 -5.42 -0.64
CA VAL A 138 -8.81 -4.74 0.51
C VAL A 138 -10.02 -5.52 1.02
N VAL A 139 -10.94 -5.93 0.14
CA VAL A 139 -12.18 -6.65 0.51
C VAL A 139 -11.84 -7.98 1.19
N ILE A 140 -10.89 -8.74 0.64
CA ILE A 140 -10.44 -10.01 1.21
C ILE A 140 -9.80 -9.80 2.61
N CYS A 141 -8.97 -8.78 2.77
CA CYS A 141 -8.42 -8.41 4.08
C CYS A 141 -9.51 -8.05 5.11
N LEU A 142 -10.54 -7.29 4.69
CA LEU A 142 -11.63 -6.86 5.57
C LEU A 142 -12.53 -8.01 6.02
N GLY A 143 -12.77 -9.01 5.17
CA GLY A 143 -13.43 -10.26 5.57
C GLY A 143 -12.69 -11.07 6.66
N VAL A 144 -11.41 -10.76 6.88
CA VAL A 144 -10.59 -11.34 7.95
C VAL A 144 -10.55 -10.43 9.19
N LEU A 145 -10.20 -9.15 9.01
CA LEU A 145 -9.91 -8.22 10.10
C LEU A 145 -11.15 -7.53 10.68
N ASN A 146 -12.17 -7.27 9.85
CA ASN A 146 -13.46 -6.69 10.21
C ASN A 146 -14.58 -7.71 9.90
N ALA A 147 -14.39 -8.96 10.35
CA ALA A 147 -15.23 -10.12 10.02
C ALA A 147 -16.69 -10.06 10.53
N GLN A 148 -17.03 -9.05 11.34
CA GLN A 148 -18.41 -8.72 11.71
C GLN A 148 -19.18 -7.97 10.59
N SER A 149 -18.47 -7.42 9.60
CA SER A 149 -19.01 -6.48 8.60
C SER A 149 -19.07 -7.02 7.16
N SER A 150 -18.23 -8.00 6.81
CA SER A 150 -18.02 -8.42 5.41
C SER A 150 -17.30 -9.78 5.31
N GLY A 151 -17.22 -10.35 4.09
CA GLY A 151 -16.40 -11.51 3.77
C GLY A 151 -17.07 -12.48 2.79
N LEU A 152 -16.35 -13.55 2.44
CA LEU A 152 -16.71 -14.54 1.41
C LEU A 152 -18.07 -15.25 1.61
N GLY A 153 -18.73 -15.08 2.76
CA GLY A 153 -20.06 -15.62 3.05
C GLY A 153 -21.22 -14.66 2.78
N GLY A 154 -20.97 -13.48 2.20
CA GLY A 154 -21.99 -12.49 1.83
C GLY A 154 -21.90 -12.07 0.36
N GLY A 155 -22.09 -10.78 0.09
CA GLY A 155 -21.99 -10.19 -1.24
C GLY A 155 -21.79 -8.67 -1.23
N HIS A 156 -21.48 -8.09 -2.39
CA HIS A 156 -21.13 -6.67 -2.55
C HIS A 156 -21.67 -6.04 -3.85
N PHE A 157 -21.40 -4.74 -4.00
CA PHE A 157 -21.46 -4.03 -5.27
C PHE A 157 -20.13 -3.29 -5.48
N MET A 158 -19.59 -3.27 -6.70
CA MET A 158 -18.46 -2.40 -7.05
C MET A 158 -18.86 -1.47 -8.20
N THR A 159 -18.61 -0.17 -8.02
CA THR A 159 -18.70 0.81 -9.11
C THR A 159 -17.31 1.11 -9.63
N VAL A 160 -17.03 0.70 -10.87
CA VAL A 160 -15.73 0.86 -11.53
C VAL A 160 -15.79 2.01 -12.53
N PHE A 161 -14.99 3.07 -12.33
CA PHE A 161 -14.80 4.12 -13.32
C PHE A 161 -13.50 3.92 -14.11
N ASN A 162 -13.62 3.58 -15.39
CA ASN A 162 -12.48 3.50 -16.28
C ASN A 162 -12.11 4.90 -16.80
N ALA A 163 -11.09 5.51 -16.19
CA ALA A 163 -10.64 6.86 -16.52
C ALA A 163 -10.06 7.03 -17.94
N THR A 164 -9.76 5.93 -18.66
CA THR A 164 -9.32 5.96 -20.06
C THR A 164 -10.51 6.01 -21.02
N THR A 165 -11.51 5.13 -20.82
CA THR A 165 -12.70 5.06 -21.69
C THR A 165 -13.83 6.00 -21.26
N LYS A 166 -13.70 6.65 -20.09
CA LYS A 166 -14.71 7.51 -19.44
C LYS A 166 -16.05 6.81 -19.18
N LYS A 167 -16.02 5.48 -18.99
CA LYS A 167 -17.21 4.68 -18.66
C LYS A 167 -17.24 4.32 -17.18
N CYS A 168 -18.43 4.38 -16.60
CA CYS A 168 -18.75 3.70 -15.34
C CYS A 168 -19.33 2.32 -15.67
N SER A 169 -18.94 1.31 -14.90
CA SER A 169 -19.57 -0.01 -14.82
C SER A 169 -19.98 -0.27 -13.38
N VAL A 170 -21.03 -1.06 -13.17
CA VAL A 170 -21.39 -1.59 -11.84
C VAL A 170 -21.39 -3.11 -11.93
N VAL A 171 -20.73 -3.76 -10.98
CA VAL A 171 -20.91 -5.19 -10.69
C VAL A 171 -21.86 -5.31 -9.51
N ASP A 172 -22.91 -6.09 -9.69
CA ASP A 172 -23.78 -6.57 -8.63
C ASP A 172 -23.37 -8.02 -8.31
N ALA A 173 -22.92 -8.22 -7.08
CA ALA A 173 -22.55 -9.52 -6.52
C ALA A 173 -23.27 -9.71 -5.17
N ARG A 174 -24.47 -9.12 -5.03
CA ARG A 174 -25.32 -9.25 -3.86
C ARG A 174 -25.84 -10.68 -3.70
N GLU A 175 -26.11 -11.06 -2.46
CA GLU A 175 -26.69 -12.35 -2.13
C GLU A 175 -28.13 -12.48 -2.64
N VAL A 176 -28.46 -13.63 -3.24
CA VAL A 176 -29.83 -13.93 -3.71
C VAL A 176 -30.57 -14.85 -2.73
N ALA A 177 -31.90 -14.74 -2.69
CA ALA A 177 -32.71 -15.67 -1.92
C ALA A 177 -32.58 -17.10 -2.53
N PRO A 178 -32.38 -18.16 -1.72
CA PRO A 178 -32.32 -19.53 -2.22
C PRO A 178 -33.60 -19.93 -2.95
N SER A 179 -33.51 -20.85 -3.91
CA SER A 179 -34.63 -21.26 -4.78
C SER A 179 -35.87 -21.77 -4.04
N ALA A 180 -35.70 -22.27 -2.82
CA ALA A 180 -36.78 -22.73 -1.94
C ALA A 180 -37.26 -21.69 -0.91
N ALA A 181 -36.78 -20.44 -0.98
CA ALA A 181 -37.32 -19.35 -0.18
C ALA A 181 -38.76 -19.02 -0.59
N THR A 182 -39.60 -18.59 0.37
CA THR A 182 -40.99 -18.20 0.11
C THR A 182 -41.36 -16.93 0.87
N GLU A 183 -42.25 -16.12 0.30
CA GLU A 183 -42.74 -14.85 0.86
C GLU A 183 -43.10 -14.94 2.36
N ASN A 184 -43.75 -16.04 2.75
CA ASN A 184 -44.28 -16.23 4.10
C ASN A 184 -43.30 -16.98 5.04
N MET A 185 -42.08 -17.34 4.61
CA MET A 185 -41.21 -18.23 5.40
C MET A 185 -40.88 -17.71 6.81
N PHE A 186 -40.78 -16.39 6.99
CA PHE A 186 -40.49 -15.76 8.29
C PHE A 186 -41.71 -15.16 9.00
N LYS A 187 -42.94 -15.47 8.55
CA LYS A 187 -44.17 -14.97 9.17
C LYS A 187 -44.27 -15.40 10.63
N GLU A 188 -44.58 -14.45 11.51
CA GLU A 188 -44.49 -14.53 12.98
C GLU A 188 -43.11 -14.96 13.56
N ARG A 189 -42.08 -15.15 12.72
CA ARG A 189 -40.74 -15.61 13.09
C ARG A 189 -39.65 -14.59 12.73
N TRP A 190 -39.90 -13.30 12.94
CA TRP A 190 -38.99 -12.20 12.54
C TRP A 190 -37.53 -12.37 13.00
N ASN A 191 -37.28 -13.05 14.12
CA ASN A 191 -35.93 -13.26 14.62
C ASN A 191 -35.15 -14.32 13.81
N ALA A 192 -35.84 -15.23 13.10
CA ALA A 192 -35.25 -16.25 12.24
C ALA A 192 -34.76 -15.71 10.89
N SER A 193 -35.19 -14.51 10.46
CA SER A 193 -34.58 -13.80 9.32
C SER A 193 -33.31 -13.01 9.69
N ARG A 194 -32.87 -13.09 10.96
CA ARG A 194 -31.72 -12.36 11.51
C ARG A 194 -30.68 -13.25 12.18
N TYR A 195 -31.07 -14.46 12.62
CA TYR A 195 -30.21 -15.38 13.35
C TYR A 195 -30.53 -16.82 12.99
N GLY A 196 -29.49 -17.64 12.85
CA GLY A 196 -29.61 -19.04 12.47
C GLY A 196 -29.49 -19.26 10.96
N TRP A 197 -29.62 -20.52 10.56
CA TRP A 197 -29.20 -21.01 9.24
C TRP A 197 -30.22 -20.71 8.12
N GLU A 198 -31.49 -20.52 8.48
CA GLU A 198 -32.53 -20.02 7.57
C GLU A 198 -32.29 -18.56 7.13
N ALA A 199 -31.54 -17.76 7.90
CA ALA A 199 -31.29 -16.35 7.61
C ALA A 199 -30.26 -16.10 6.50
N VAL A 200 -29.66 -17.16 5.93
CA VAL A 200 -28.53 -17.05 5.00
C VAL A 200 -29.01 -17.09 3.55
N ALA A 201 -28.69 -16.03 2.82
CA ALA A 201 -28.84 -15.94 1.37
C ALA A 201 -27.62 -16.54 0.65
N VAL A 202 -27.73 -16.82 -0.65
CA VAL A 202 -26.67 -17.44 -1.45
C VAL A 202 -25.49 -16.46 -1.63
N PRO A 203 -24.25 -16.77 -1.17
CA PRO A 203 -23.15 -15.81 -1.21
C PRO A 203 -22.66 -15.46 -2.61
N GLY A 204 -22.68 -14.17 -2.98
CA GLY A 204 -22.17 -13.66 -4.26
C GLY A 204 -20.72 -13.19 -4.25
N GLU A 205 -20.15 -12.93 -3.05
CA GLU A 205 -18.87 -12.22 -2.86
C GLU A 205 -17.75 -12.67 -3.79
N LEU A 206 -17.38 -13.96 -3.75
CA LEU A 206 -16.21 -14.45 -4.49
C LEU A 206 -16.46 -14.49 -6.01
N TYR A 207 -17.70 -14.73 -6.44
CA TYR A 207 -18.07 -14.66 -7.85
C TYR A 207 -17.90 -13.24 -8.39
N GLY A 208 -18.35 -12.24 -7.63
CA GLY A 208 -18.11 -10.81 -7.93
C GLY A 208 -16.63 -10.49 -8.08
N LEU A 209 -15.82 -10.82 -7.08
CA LEU A 209 -14.37 -10.55 -7.08
C LEU A 209 -13.65 -11.22 -8.27
N TRP A 210 -14.08 -12.40 -8.71
CA TRP A 210 -13.52 -13.06 -9.90
C TRP A 210 -13.97 -12.39 -11.21
N ILE A 211 -15.25 -12.04 -11.35
CA ILE A 211 -15.76 -11.28 -12.49
C ILE A 211 -15.07 -9.92 -12.61
N GLU A 212 -14.82 -9.25 -11.50
CA GLU A 212 -14.10 -7.98 -11.43
C GLU A 212 -12.64 -8.12 -11.83
N TYR A 213 -11.93 -9.12 -11.27
CA TYR A 213 -10.55 -9.44 -11.64
C TYR A 213 -10.41 -9.70 -13.14
N LYS A 214 -11.35 -10.45 -13.73
CA LYS A 214 -11.27 -10.88 -15.14
C LYS A 214 -11.68 -9.80 -16.14
N ASN A 215 -12.50 -8.81 -15.76
CA ASN A 215 -12.99 -7.76 -16.65
C ASN A 215 -12.37 -6.37 -16.41
N PHE A 216 -11.90 -6.09 -15.20
CA PHE A 216 -11.42 -4.76 -14.78
C PHE A 216 -10.10 -4.78 -13.99
N GLY A 217 -9.79 -5.86 -13.27
CA GLY A 217 -8.50 -6.10 -12.61
C GLY A 217 -7.46 -6.73 -13.56
N GLY A 218 -6.60 -7.59 -13.01
CA GLY A 218 -5.69 -8.45 -13.76
C GLY A 218 -4.32 -7.86 -14.07
N ASN A 219 -3.94 -6.70 -13.50
CA ASN A 219 -2.57 -6.18 -13.65
C ASN A 219 -1.55 -6.97 -12.82
N LEU A 220 -1.99 -7.69 -11.78
CA LEU A 220 -1.18 -8.63 -11.00
C LEU A 220 -1.83 -10.02 -11.02
N PRO A 221 -1.08 -11.11 -10.75
CA PRO A 221 -1.65 -12.44 -10.59
C PRO A 221 -2.64 -12.50 -9.42
N TRP A 222 -3.73 -13.25 -9.59
CA TRP A 222 -4.75 -13.50 -8.57
C TRP A 222 -4.18 -13.90 -7.20
N LEU A 223 -3.19 -14.80 -7.17
CA LEU A 223 -2.45 -15.19 -5.97
C LEU A 223 -1.88 -13.97 -5.21
N SER A 224 -1.30 -12.99 -5.92
CA SER A 224 -0.71 -11.79 -5.33
C SER A 224 -1.74 -10.89 -4.63
N LEU A 225 -3.01 -10.94 -5.02
CA LEU A 225 -4.08 -10.16 -4.38
C LEU A 225 -4.50 -10.75 -3.02
N ILE A 226 -4.42 -12.08 -2.89
CA ILE A 226 -4.87 -12.82 -1.69
C ILE A 226 -3.71 -13.06 -0.71
N LYS A 227 -2.49 -13.30 -1.23
CA LYS A 227 -1.31 -13.68 -0.41
C LYS A 227 -1.05 -12.74 0.78
N PRO A 228 -1.10 -11.39 0.68
CA PRO A 228 -0.85 -10.51 1.82
C PRO A 228 -1.81 -10.75 3.01
N THR A 229 -3.05 -11.15 2.72
CA THR A 229 -4.03 -11.50 3.77
C THR A 229 -3.76 -12.89 4.35
N ILE A 230 -3.30 -13.85 3.54
CA ILE A 230 -2.88 -15.18 4.01
C ILE A 230 -1.69 -15.05 4.96
N ASP A 231 -0.64 -14.35 4.55
CA ASP A 231 0.58 -14.14 5.34
C ASP A 231 0.26 -13.53 6.72
N LEU A 232 -0.53 -12.45 6.73
CA LEU A 232 -1.01 -11.76 7.93
C LEU A 232 -1.85 -12.66 8.86
N MET A 233 -2.57 -13.65 8.31
CA MET A 233 -3.28 -14.65 9.13
C MET A 233 -2.39 -15.74 9.69
N GLU A 234 -1.27 -16.08 9.04
CA GLU A 234 -0.31 -17.09 9.50
C GLU A 234 0.60 -16.55 10.61
N GLU A 235 1.02 -15.28 10.52
CA GLU A 235 1.70 -14.57 11.60
C GLU A 235 0.75 -14.26 12.77
N GLY A 236 -0.50 -13.93 12.45
CA GLY A 236 -1.53 -13.51 13.40
C GLY A 236 -1.79 -12.00 13.32
N TYR A 237 -3.06 -11.61 13.43
CA TYR A 237 -3.50 -10.24 13.16
C TYR A 237 -4.17 -9.57 14.38
N PRO A 238 -3.96 -8.26 14.60
CA PRO A 238 -4.46 -7.57 15.78
C PRO A 238 -5.95 -7.31 15.65
N THR A 239 -6.69 -7.55 16.74
CA THR A 239 -8.13 -7.25 16.81
C THR A 239 -8.34 -5.73 16.78
N SER A 240 -9.08 -5.22 15.78
CA SER A 240 -9.38 -3.78 15.64
C SER A 240 -10.31 -3.27 16.75
N HIS A 241 -10.37 -1.95 16.97
CA HIS A 241 -11.29 -1.38 17.96
C HIS A 241 -12.76 -1.68 17.63
N ALA A 242 -13.14 -1.54 16.36
CA ALA A 242 -14.49 -1.87 15.88
C ALA A 242 -14.81 -3.36 16.06
N PHE A 243 -13.88 -4.26 15.74
CA PHE A 243 -14.10 -5.70 15.88
C PHE A 243 -14.15 -6.12 17.36
N ALA A 244 -13.25 -5.63 18.21
CA ALA A 244 -13.28 -5.90 19.66
C ALA A 244 -14.58 -5.40 20.32
N TYR A 245 -15.12 -4.26 19.87
CA TYR A 245 -16.43 -3.78 20.30
C TYR A 245 -17.56 -4.71 19.84
N ALA A 246 -17.56 -5.14 18.57
CA ALA A 246 -18.56 -6.06 18.04
C ALA A 246 -18.53 -7.43 18.74
N LEU A 247 -17.34 -8.00 18.97
CA LEU A 247 -17.16 -9.22 19.74
C LEU A 247 -17.80 -9.10 21.14
N LYS A 248 -17.49 -8.02 21.88
CA LYS A 248 -18.05 -7.76 23.22
C LYS A 248 -19.58 -7.63 23.17
N THR A 249 -20.12 -6.90 22.19
CA THR A 249 -21.58 -6.70 22.01
C THR A 249 -22.33 -8.01 21.70
N HIS A 250 -21.63 -9.02 21.16
CA HIS A 250 -22.19 -10.33 20.84
C HIS A 250 -21.65 -11.48 21.71
N GLU A 251 -21.09 -11.19 22.90
CA GLU A 251 -20.43 -12.20 23.74
C GLU A 251 -21.34 -13.39 24.10
N LYS A 252 -22.61 -13.13 24.40
CA LYS A 252 -23.59 -14.20 24.72
C LYS A 252 -23.83 -15.13 23.52
N GLN A 253 -23.94 -14.58 22.32
CA GLN A 253 -24.10 -15.34 21.09
C GLN A 253 -22.84 -16.16 20.79
N ILE A 254 -21.67 -15.53 20.83
CA ILE A 254 -20.37 -16.17 20.52
C ILE A 254 -20.04 -17.29 21.51
N ARG A 255 -20.38 -17.15 22.80
CA ARG A 255 -20.18 -18.21 23.80
C ARG A 255 -21.17 -19.37 23.69
N ASN A 256 -22.39 -19.11 23.22
CA ASN A 256 -23.40 -20.15 23.03
C ASN A 256 -23.20 -20.95 21.73
N ASP A 257 -22.44 -20.41 20.77
CA ASP A 257 -22.15 -21.06 19.49
C ASP A 257 -20.80 -21.80 19.51
N THR A 258 -20.79 -23.09 19.19
CA THR A 258 -19.59 -23.95 19.28
C THR A 258 -18.62 -23.83 18.09
N ILE A 259 -18.92 -22.97 17.10
CA ILE A 259 -18.08 -22.65 15.95
C ILE A 259 -17.46 -21.26 16.17
N LEU A 260 -18.27 -20.25 16.49
CA LEU A 260 -17.81 -18.89 16.77
C LEU A 260 -16.88 -18.84 17.99
N SER A 261 -17.20 -19.57 19.07
CA SER A 261 -16.35 -19.66 20.26
C SER A 261 -14.93 -20.16 19.95
N LYS A 262 -14.77 -21.17 19.08
CA LYS A 262 -13.46 -21.71 18.67
C LYS A 262 -12.59 -20.70 17.92
N HIS A 263 -13.20 -19.72 17.27
CA HIS A 263 -12.49 -18.70 16.50
C HIS A 263 -12.29 -17.40 17.27
N PHE A 264 -13.22 -16.99 18.15
CA PHE A 264 -13.23 -15.65 18.74
C PHE A 264 -13.05 -15.59 20.26
N ILE A 265 -12.98 -16.75 20.94
CA ILE A 265 -12.43 -16.83 22.30
C ILE A 265 -10.92 -17.04 22.20
N ASN A 266 -10.16 -16.17 22.86
CA ASN A 266 -8.71 -16.26 22.96
C ASN A 266 -8.33 -17.48 23.84
N PRO A 267 -7.66 -18.52 23.28
CA PRO A 267 -7.38 -19.76 24.01
C PRO A 267 -6.39 -19.58 25.17
N LYS A 268 -5.65 -18.45 25.22
CA LYS A 268 -4.75 -18.12 26.33
C LYS A 268 -5.46 -17.51 27.54
N THR A 269 -6.70 -17.01 27.39
CA THR A 269 -7.39 -16.22 28.42
C THR A 269 -8.82 -16.66 28.74
N GLY A 270 -9.44 -17.51 27.91
CA GLY A 270 -10.85 -17.95 28.05
C GLY A 270 -11.88 -16.83 27.82
N LYS A 271 -11.42 -15.68 27.34
CA LYS A 271 -12.20 -14.47 27.09
C LYS A 271 -12.20 -14.14 25.61
N LEU A 272 -13.14 -13.33 25.16
CA LEU A 272 -13.10 -12.80 23.80
C LEU A 272 -11.82 -12.01 23.57
N TYR A 273 -11.35 -12.02 22.32
CA TYR A 273 -10.25 -11.18 21.89
C TYR A 273 -10.54 -9.69 22.13
N LYS A 274 -9.57 -9.00 22.72
CA LYS A 274 -9.62 -7.54 22.95
C LYS A 274 -8.83 -6.77 21.90
N LEU A 275 -9.04 -5.46 21.83
CA LEU A 275 -8.23 -4.52 21.06
C LEU A 275 -6.72 -4.83 21.19
N GLY A 276 -6.05 -5.05 20.05
CA GLY A 276 -4.63 -5.36 19.98
C GLY A 276 -4.23 -6.79 20.33
N GLU A 277 -5.12 -7.64 20.86
CA GLU A 277 -4.83 -9.07 21.00
C GLU A 277 -4.80 -9.75 19.62
N GLN A 278 -3.81 -10.63 19.43
CA GLN A 278 -3.50 -11.29 18.16
C GLN A 278 -4.36 -12.54 17.92
N ILE A 279 -5.08 -12.58 16.80
CA ILE A 279 -5.95 -13.70 16.40
C ILE A 279 -5.14 -14.70 15.54
N THR A 280 -5.07 -15.96 15.99
CA THR A 280 -4.34 -17.06 15.32
C THR A 280 -5.17 -18.35 15.18
N THR A 281 -6.48 -18.25 15.42
CA THR A 281 -7.44 -19.36 15.54
C THR A 281 -8.15 -19.75 14.24
N ARG A 282 -8.11 -18.89 13.21
CA ARG A 282 -8.95 -19.03 11.99
C ARG A 282 -8.33 -19.93 10.91
N LYS A 283 -7.65 -21.01 11.30
CA LYS A 283 -6.87 -21.90 10.40
C LYS A 283 -7.66 -22.39 9.18
N ASN A 284 -8.91 -22.84 9.39
CA ASN A 284 -9.78 -23.31 8.30
C ASN A 284 -10.00 -22.23 7.20
N LEU A 285 -10.01 -20.95 7.57
CA LEU A 285 -10.11 -19.84 6.61
C LEU A 285 -8.77 -19.58 5.90
N ILE A 286 -7.62 -19.75 6.57
CA ILE A 286 -6.30 -19.71 5.93
C ILE A 286 -6.22 -20.80 4.85
N ASP A 287 -6.59 -22.05 5.19
CA ASP A 287 -6.60 -23.17 4.25
C ASP A 287 -7.60 -22.97 3.10
N THR A 288 -8.68 -22.22 3.33
CA THR A 288 -9.65 -21.86 2.30
C THR A 288 -9.08 -20.79 1.37
N LEU A 289 -8.56 -19.68 1.91
CA LEU A 289 -7.91 -18.62 1.13
C LEU A 289 -6.72 -19.17 0.32
N LYS A 290 -5.91 -20.07 0.89
CA LYS A 290 -4.84 -20.77 0.16
C LYS A 290 -5.35 -21.56 -1.04
N LYS A 291 -6.46 -22.30 -0.90
CA LYS A 291 -7.08 -23.04 -2.03
C LYS A 291 -7.62 -22.08 -3.11
N LEU A 292 -8.23 -20.96 -2.70
CA LEU A 292 -8.75 -19.96 -3.64
C LEU A 292 -7.64 -19.19 -4.38
N ALA A 293 -6.55 -18.86 -3.69
CA ALA A 293 -5.42 -18.09 -4.22
C ALA A 293 -4.56 -18.91 -5.21
N ASN A 294 -4.44 -20.22 -4.99
CA ASN A 294 -3.67 -21.12 -5.86
C ASN A 294 -4.53 -21.81 -6.94
N SER A 295 -5.81 -21.45 -7.08
CA SER A 295 -6.66 -22.00 -8.14
C SER A 295 -6.54 -21.22 -9.45
N ASN A 296 -6.63 -21.95 -10.56
CA ASN A 296 -6.85 -21.36 -11.89
C ASN A 296 -8.27 -20.78 -12.04
N ASP A 297 -9.23 -21.31 -11.26
CA ASP A 297 -10.58 -20.77 -11.13
C ASP A 297 -11.06 -20.87 -9.65
N PRO A 298 -11.18 -19.75 -8.93
CA PRO A 298 -11.63 -19.73 -7.53
C PRO A 298 -13.14 -19.99 -7.39
N VAL A 299 -13.93 -19.74 -8.44
CA VAL A 299 -15.37 -19.98 -8.43
C VAL A 299 -15.65 -21.49 -8.42
N GLU A 300 -15.02 -22.27 -9.29
CA GLU A 300 -15.12 -23.75 -9.25
C GLU A 300 -14.76 -24.33 -7.86
N VAL A 301 -13.75 -23.77 -7.20
CA VAL A 301 -13.31 -24.22 -5.87
C VAL A 301 -14.34 -23.90 -4.77
N PHE A 302 -15.01 -22.75 -4.81
CA PHE A 302 -15.97 -22.35 -3.78
C PHE A 302 -17.40 -22.83 -4.05
N TYR A 303 -17.86 -22.66 -5.29
CA TYR A 303 -19.23 -22.87 -5.74
C TYR A 303 -19.51 -24.29 -6.24
N ARG A 304 -18.50 -25.03 -6.72
CA ARG A 304 -18.74 -26.33 -7.39
C ARG A 304 -17.97 -27.53 -6.79
N SER A 305 -17.10 -27.33 -5.81
CA SER A 305 -16.23 -28.38 -5.25
C SER A 305 -16.81 -29.14 -4.03
N ASN A 306 -15.96 -29.89 -3.32
CA ASN A 306 -16.28 -30.49 -2.02
C ASN A 306 -16.42 -29.44 -0.90
N LEU A 307 -15.90 -28.21 -1.06
CA LEU A 307 -16.15 -27.11 -0.12
C LEU A 307 -17.64 -26.76 -0.07
N THR A 308 -18.28 -26.64 -1.24
CA THR A 308 -19.72 -26.39 -1.36
C THR A 308 -20.55 -27.52 -0.76
N LYS A 309 -20.13 -28.78 -0.93
CA LYS A 309 -20.79 -29.93 -0.29
C LYS A 309 -20.75 -29.81 1.23
N ALA A 310 -19.57 -29.55 1.81
CA ALA A 310 -19.40 -29.38 3.25
C ALA A 310 -20.22 -28.20 3.81
N MET A 311 -20.37 -27.10 3.05
CA MET A 311 -21.28 -26.00 3.40
C MET A 311 -22.73 -26.48 3.45
N VAL A 312 -23.23 -27.09 2.37
CA VAL A 312 -24.60 -27.62 2.24
C VAL A 312 -24.90 -28.70 3.31
N GLU A 313 -23.93 -29.52 3.66
CA GLU A 313 -24.03 -30.51 4.74
C GLU A 313 -24.18 -29.85 6.12
N GLU A 314 -23.47 -28.76 6.40
CA GLU A 314 -23.60 -28.01 7.66
C GLU A 314 -24.98 -27.34 7.77
N PHE A 315 -25.51 -26.75 6.69
CA PHE A 315 -26.88 -26.22 6.63
C PHE A 315 -27.92 -27.28 6.98
N LYS A 316 -27.85 -28.46 6.35
CA LYS A 316 -28.74 -29.60 6.59
C LYS A 316 -28.66 -30.12 8.02
N LYS A 317 -27.43 -30.31 8.52
CA LYS A 317 -27.13 -30.72 9.91
C LYS A 317 -27.71 -29.74 10.94
N HIS A 318 -27.78 -28.45 10.60
CA HIS A 318 -28.35 -27.40 11.44
C HIS A 318 -29.82 -27.05 11.09
N GLY A 319 -30.51 -27.93 10.36
CA GLY A 319 -31.96 -27.91 10.15
C GLY A 319 -32.44 -27.24 8.85
N PHE A 320 -31.58 -26.51 8.14
CA PHE A 320 -31.95 -25.83 6.90
C PHE A 320 -31.75 -26.75 5.69
N ASN A 321 -32.69 -27.68 5.51
CA ASN A 321 -32.66 -28.70 4.45
C ASN A 321 -32.89 -28.15 3.03
N TYR A 322 -33.20 -26.87 2.89
CA TYR A 322 -33.65 -26.20 1.67
C TYR A 322 -32.54 -25.38 0.97
N PHE A 323 -31.30 -25.54 1.42
CA PHE A 323 -30.12 -24.95 0.78
C PHE A 323 -29.41 -26.03 -0.04
N PHE A 324 -29.46 -25.93 -1.36
CA PHE A 324 -28.97 -26.95 -2.29
C PHE A 324 -27.57 -26.60 -2.83
N LYS A 325 -26.88 -27.54 -3.48
CA LYS A 325 -25.61 -27.21 -4.17
C LYS A 325 -25.88 -26.45 -5.47
N GLU A 326 -27.07 -26.66 -6.00
CA GLU A 326 -27.62 -26.11 -7.23
C GLU A 326 -27.87 -24.60 -7.12
N GLU A 327 -27.97 -24.06 -5.89
CA GLU A 327 -27.96 -22.61 -5.61
C GLU A 327 -26.65 -21.92 -6.03
N PHE A 328 -25.55 -22.69 -6.17
CA PHE A 328 -24.21 -22.18 -6.46
C PHE A 328 -23.78 -22.36 -7.93
N TYR A 329 -24.67 -22.80 -8.84
CA TYR A 329 -24.29 -23.11 -10.24
C TYR A 329 -24.51 -21.96 -11.23
#